data_AF-A0A101DAU9-F1
#
_entry.id   AF-A0A101DAU9-F1
#
_cell.length_a   1.000
_cell.length_b   1.000
_cell.length_c   1.000
_cell.angle_alpha   90.00
_cell.angle_beta   90.00
_cell.angle_gamma   90.00
#
_symmetry.space_group_name_H-M   'P 1'
#
loop_
_entity.id
_entity.type
_entity.pdbx_description
1 polymer ?
#
loop_
_entity_poly.entity_id
_entity_poly.type
_entity_poly.pdbx_seq_one_letter_code
_entity_poly.pdbx_strand_id
1 'polypeptide(L)'
;GQKVLRKPEDVSGAFAELGSVPCILEGFVPFTGEVSLIAVRARDGETRFYPLVHNTHDSGILALSVASTDHPLQALAEDYVGRVLDKLDYVGVLAFEFFEVGGGLKANEIAPRVHNSGHWTIEGAECSQFENHLRAVAGLPLGSTAKLGESAMLNFIGSVPPVDKVISVADCHLHHYGKAFKAGRKVGHATLRCADRASLDARIADVQALIAEV
;
A
#
# COMPACT_ATOMS: atom_id res chain seq x y z
N GLY A 1 -14.89 -0.16 -12.41
CA GLY A 1 -16.35 -0.29 -12.24
C GLY A 1 -16.79 0.46 -11.01
N GLN A 2 -16.52 1.76 -10.96
CA GLN A 2 -16.95 2.66 -9.90
C GLN A 2 -17.33 3.98 -10.58
N LYS A 3 -18.30 4.71 -10.01
CA LYS A 3 -18.70 6.04 -10.48
C LYS A 3 -18.90 6.95 -9.28
N VAL A 4 -18.19 8.08 -9.26
CA VAL A 4 -18.37 9.12 -8.23
C VAL A 4 -19.58 9.96 -8.58
N LEU A 5 -20.50 10.12 -7.64
CA LEU A 5 -21.71 10.94 -7.77
C LEU A 5 -21.49 12.24 -6.99
N ARG A 6 -21.45 13.38 -7.67
CA ARG A 6 -21.19 14.71 -7.09
C ARG A 6 -22.44 15.56 -6.96
N LYS A 7 -23.41 15.36 -7.84
CA LYS A 7 -24.68 16.07 -7.88
C LYS A 7 -25.84 15.10 -8.10
N PRO A 8 -27.09 15.46 -7.72
CA PRO A 8 -28.24 14.56 -7.85
C PRO A 8 -28.44 14.00 -9.26
N GLU A 9 -28.08 14.76 -10.29
CA GLU A 9 -28.22 14.37 -11.69
C GLU A 9 -27.29 13.20 -12.07
N ASP A 10 -26.18 13.02 -11.36
CA ASP A 10 -25.22 11.93 -11.64
C ASP A 10 -25.82 10.55 -11.34
N VAL A 11 -26.86 10.48 -10.48
CA VAL A 11 -27.55 9.24 -10.11
C VAL A 11 -28.24 8.63 -11.32
N SER A 12 -28.83 9.48 -12.18
CA SER A 12 -29.55 9.02 -13.35
C SER A 12 -28.59 8.32 -14.31
N GLY A 13 -28.89 7.07 -14.67
CA GLY A 13 -28.07 6.26 -15.57
C GLY A 13 -26.82 5.62 -14.93
N ALA A 14 -26.40 6.01 -13.72
CA ALA A 14 -25.19 5.48 -13.08
C ALA A 14 -25.18 3.95 -12.94
N PHE A 15 -26.31 3.36 -12.55
CA PHE A 15 -26.42 1.90 -12.40
C PHE A 15 -26.22 1.16 -13.72
N ALA A 16 -26.79 1.70 -14.81
CA ALA A 16 -26.64 1.12 -16.14
C ALA A 16 -25.21 1.28 -16.68
N GLU A 17 -24.57 2.42 -16.45
CA GLU A 17 -23.15 2.65 -16.79
C GLU A 17 -22.21 1.70 -16.03
N LEU A 18 -22.57 1.31 -14.80
CA LEU A 18 -21.86 0.30 -14.01
C LEU A 18 -22.17 -1.14 -14.46
N GLY A 19 -22.96 -1.32 -15.52
CA GLY A 19 -23.29 -2.62 -16.10
C GLY A 19 -24.47 -3.33 -15.45
N SER A 20 -25.27 -2.62 -14.63
CA SER A 20 -26.45 -3.16 -13.96
C SER A 20 -26.17 -4.41 -13.09
N VAL A 21 -24.96 -4.49 -12.54
CA VAL A 21 -24.53 -5.54 -11.60
C VAL A 21 -24.79 -5.11 -10.16
N PRO A 22 -24.81 -6.02 -9.16
CA PRO A 22 -24.91 -5.63 -7.76
C PRO A 22 -23.86 -4.56 -7.38
N CYS A 23 -24.32 -3.46 -6.83
CA CYS A 23 -23.50 -2.32 -6.42
C CYS A 23 -23.79 -1.96 -4.97
N ILE A 24 -22.79 -1.38 -4.29
CA ILE A 24 -22.95 -0.70 -3.00
C ILE A 24 -22.90 0.81 -3.24
N LEU A 25 -23.70 1.57 -2.49
CA LEU A 25 -23.61 3.03 -2.44
C LEU A 25 -22.90 3.44 -1.15
N GLU A 26 -21.80 4.16 -1.28
CA GLU A 26 -21.01 4.64 -0.15
C GLU A 26 -21.05 6.17 -0.10
N GLY A 27 -21.24 6.72 1.10
CA GLY A 27 -21.13 8.15 1.32
C GLY A 27 -19.68 8.60 1.14
N PHE A 28 -19.45 9.62 0.31
CA PHE A 28 -18.11 10.15 0.05
C PHE A 28 -17.46 10.61 1.36
N VAL A 29 -16.28 10.07 1.69
CA VAL A 29 -15.59 10.34 2.94
C VAL A 29 -14.65 11.53 2.77
N PRO A 30 -14.84 12.65 3.48
CA PRO A 30 -13.89 13.76 3.47
C PRO A 30 -12.71 13.40 4.39
N PHE A 31 -11.69 12.74 3.84
CA PHE A 31 -10.50 12.32 4.56
C PHE A 31 -9.33 13.30 4.36
N THR A 32 -8.37 13.27 5.28
CA THR A 32 -7.12 14.07 5.22
C THR A 32 -5.92 13.27 4.75
N GLY A 33 -6.01 11.95 4.78
CA GLY A 33 -4.98 11.03 4.32
C GLY A 33 -5.55 9.64 4.08
N GLU A 34 -4.84 8.86 3.28
CA GLU A 34 -5.09 7.44 3.09
C GLU A 34 -3.90 6.68 3.67
N VAL A 35 -4.17 5.73 4.56
CA VAL A 35 -3.13 4.90 5.16
C VAL A 35 -3.48 3.43 5.04
N SER A 36 -2.47 2.57 5.05
CA SER A 36 -2.69 1.13 5.16
C SER A 36 -1.82 0.52 6.25
N LEU A 37 -2.37 -0.46 6.96
CA LEU A 37 -1.62 -1.33 7.85
C LEU A 37 -1.43 -2.68 7.18
N ILE A 38 -0.17 -3.13 7.07
CA ILE A 38 0.14 -4.52 6.74
C ILE A 38 0.28 -5.28 8.05
N ALA A 39 -0.44 -6.38 8.18
CA ALA A 39 -0.38 -7.26 9.34
C ALA A 39 -0.16 -8.71 8.91
N VAL A 40 0.43 -9.51 9.78
CA VAL A 40 0.59 -10.95 9.59
C VAL A 40 0.11 -11.68 10.84
N ARG A 41 -0.64 -12.77 10.66
CA ARG A 41 -1.01 -13.70 11.73
C ARG A 41 -0.51 -15.11 11.43
N ALA A 42 0.20 -15.72 12.37
CA ALA A 42 0.67 -17.09 12.28
C ALA A 42 -0.43 -18.10 12.68
N ARG A 43 -0.16 -19.40 12.43
CA ARG A 43 -1.10 -20.50 12.74
C ARG A 43 -1.37 -20.68 14.24
N ASP A 44 -0.43 -20.26 15.09
CA ASP A 44 -0.55 -20.29 16.55
C ASP A 44 -1.24 -19.03 17.11
N GLY A 45 -1.63 -18.10 16.24
CA GLY A 45 -2.27 -16.84 16.61
C GLY A 45 -1.32 -15.68 16.87
N GLU A 46 0.01 -15.88 16.82
CA GLU A 46 0.96 -14.76 16.92
C GLU A 46 0.68 -13.74 15.81
N THR A 47 0.53 -12.46 16.17
CA THR A 47 0.37 -11.36 15.22
C THR A 47 1.57 -10.43 15.24
N ARG A 48 1.93 -9.91 14.07
CA ARG A 48 2.87 -8.79 13.93
C ARG A 48 2.34 -7.76 12.96
N PHE A 49 2.69 -6.51 13.22
CA PHE A 49 2.22 -5.37 12.45
C PHE A 49 3.42 -4.60 11.91
N TYR A 50 3.33 -4.19 10.65
CA TYR A 50 4.27 -3.24 10.08
C TYR A 50 3.85 -1.82 10.47
N PRO A 51 4.76 -0.83 10.37
CA PRO A 51 4.37 0.57 10.46
C PRO A 51 3.25 0.92 9.48
N LEU A 52 2.36 1.82 9.88
CA LEU A 52 1.40 2.45 8.99
C LEU A 52 2.12 3.08 7.80
N VAL A 53 1.46 3.04 6.66
CA VAL A 53 1.99 3.52 5.39
C VAL A 53 1.04 4.58 4.85
N HIS A 54 1.52 5.79 4.59
CA HIS A 54 0.75 6.78 3.84
C HIS A 54 0.75 6.43 2.36
N ASN A 55 -0.42 6.43 1.76
CA ASN A 55 -0.64 6.03 0.38
C ASN A 55 -1.18 7.22 -0.41
N THR A 56 -0.53 7.53 -1.53
CA THR A 56 -1.01 8.53 -2.49
C THR A 56 -1.49 7.80 -3.73
N HIS A 57 -2.77 8.00 -4.06
CA HIS A 57 -3.38 7.49 -5.27
C HIS A 57 -3.46 8.56 -6.35
N ASP A 58 -3.19 8.18 -7.60
CA ASP A 58 -3.52 8.98 -8.77
C ASP A 58 -4.54 8.20 -9.62
N SER A 59 -5.66 8.84 -9.91
CA SER A 59 -6.72 8.27 -10.77
C SER A 59 -7.19 6.86 -10.32
N GLY A 60 -7.22 6.65 -9.00
CA GLY A 60 -7.62 5.38 -8.37
C GLY A 60 -6.53 4.29 -8.36
N ILE A 61 -5.29 4.63 -8.70
CA ILE A 61 -4.14 3.72 -8.70
C ILE A 61 -3.10 4.19 -7.70
N LEU A 62 -2.64 3.31 -6.82
CA LEU A 62 -1.57 3.62 -5.87
C LEU A 62 -0.29 4.01 -6.62
N ALA A 63 0.16 5.25 -6.42
CA ALA A 63 1.35 5.81 -7.04
C ALA A 63 2.56 5.80 -6.09
N LEU A 64 2.35 6.19 -4.84
CA LEU A 64 3.39 6.31 -3.82
C LEU A 64 2.90 5.74 -2.49
N SER A 65 3.77 5.00 -1.82
CA SER A 65 3.61 4.56 -0.44
C SER A 65 4.81 5.00 0.38
N VAL A 66 4.60 5.66 1.52
CA VAL A 66 5.66 6.09 2.44
C VAL A 66 5.43 5.47 3.80
N ALA A 67 6.38 4.66 4.27
CA ALA A 67 6.30 4.01 5.58
C ALA A 67 6.54 5.05 6.68
N SER A 68 5.59 5.16 7.61
CA SER A 68 5.63 6.16 8.67
C SER A 68 6.61 5.77 9.78
N THR A 69 7.11 6.78 10.49
CA THR A 69 7.82 6.65 11.76
C THR A 69 6.90 7.21 12.84
N ASP A 70 6.60 6.40 13.87
CA ASP A 70 5.79 6.79 15.04
C ASP A 70 4.44 7.45 14.69
N HIS A 71 3.71 6.86 13.75
CA HIS A 71 2.41 7.39 13.34
C HIS A 71 1.43 7.44 14.52
N PRO A 72 0.74 8.57 14.81
CA PRO A 72 -0.10 8.71 16.00
C PRO A 72 -1.28 7.74 16.05
N LEU A 73 -1.72 7.24 14.89
CA LEU A 73 -2.82 6.27 14.76
C LEU A 73 -2.36 4.81 14.70
N GLN A 74 -1.07 4.52 14.88
CA GLN A 74 -0.52 3.16 14.78
C GLN A 74 -1.26 2.16 15.68
N ALA A 75 -1.32 2.44 16.98
CA ALA A 75 -1.97 1.56 17.95
C ALA A 75 -3.46 1.35 17.66
N LEU A 76 -4.15 2.38 17.15
CA LEU A 76 -5.56 2.29 16.77
C LEU A 76 -5.75 1.36 15.55
N ALA A 77 -4.87 1.48 14.55
CA ALA A 77 -4.89 0.59 13.39
C ALA A 77 -4.61 -0.86 13.80
N GLU A 78 -3.61 -1.10 14.65
CA GLU A 78 -3.26 -2.43 15.14
C GLU A 78 -4.42 -3.08 15.90
N ASP A 79 -5.12 -2.33 16.75
CA ASP A 79 -6.33 -2.83 17.42
C ASP A 79 -7.43 -3.21 16.42
N TYR A 80 -7.70 -2.35 15.42
CA TYR A 80 -8.75 -2.60 14.42
C TYR A 80 -8.43 -3.85 13.59
N VAL A 81 -7.21 -3.94 13.10
CA VAL A 81 -6.76 -5.07 12.27
C VAL A 81 -6.62 -6.35 13.10
N GLY A 82 -6.12 -6.25 14.33
CA GLY A 82 -6.01 -7.38 15.26
C GLY A 82 -7.36 -8.04 15.53
N ARG A 83 -8.40 -7.25 15.79
CA ARG A 83 -9.77 -7.76 15.97
C ARG A 83 -10.30 -8.48 14.72
N VAL A 84 -9.97 -7.99 13.54
CA VAL A 84 -10.38 -8.60 12.26
C VAL A 84 -9.63 -9.91 12.03
N LEU A 85 -8.32 -9.93 12.25
CA LEU A 85 -7.49 -11.14 12.14
C LEU A 85 -7.97 -12.25 13.09
N ASP A 86 -8.26 -11.89 14.34
CA ASP A 86 -8.79 -12.82 15.35
C ASP A 86 -10.18 -13.34 14.95
N LYS A 87 -11.10 -12.44 14.58
CA LYS A 87 -12.47 -12.81 14.22
C LYS A 87 -12.55 -13.75 13.02
N LEU A 88 -11.63 -13.62 12.07
CA LEU A 88 -11.55 -14.44 10.87
C LEU A 88 -10.71 -15.71 11.06
N ASP A 89 -10.09 -15.90 12.23
CA ASP A 89 -9.04 -16.89 12.47
C ASP A 89 -8.00 -16.92 11.34
N TYR A 90 -7.55 -15.72 10.96
CA TYR A 90 -6.80 -15.51 9.73
C TYR A 90 -5.36 -16.05 9.84
N VAL A 91 -4.81 -16.59 8.75
CA VAL A 91 -3.41 -17.03 8.67
C VAL A 91 -2.75 -16.43 7.43
N GLY A 92 -1.59 -15.81 7.62
CA GLY A 92 -0.86 -15.11 6.58
C GLY A 92 -0.94 -13.59 6.72
N VAL A 93 -0.45 -12.90 5.69
CA VAL A 93 -0.55 -11.44 5.56
C VAL A 93 -1.94 -10.99 5.13
N LEU A 94 -2.41 -9.92 5.76
CA LEU A 94 -3.58 -9.13 5.39
C LEU A 94 -3.19 -7.64 5.35
N ALA A 95 -3.66 -6.93 4.33
CA ALA A 95 -3.60 -5.48 4.31
C ALA A 95 -4.96 -4.89 4.62
N PHE A 96 -4.95 -3.81 5.39
CA PHE A 96 -6.14 -3.07 5.75
C PHE A 96 -5.92 -1.61 5.37
N GLU A 97 -6.79 -1.08 4.50
CA GLU A 97 -6.75 0.32 4.08
C GLU A 97 -7.74 1.16 4.89
N PHE A 98 -7.31 2.37 5.25
CA PHE A 98 -8.05 3.32 6.05
C PHE A 98 -8.01 4.70 5.42
N PHE A 99 -9.11 5.42 5.64
CA PHE A 99 -9.14 6.87 5.54
C PHE A 99 -8.86 7.49 6.91
N GLU A 100 -7.99 8.51 6.94
CA GLU A 100 -7.79 9.35 8.12
C GLU A 100 -8.86 10.44 8.18
N VAL A 101 -9.67 10.44 9.24
CA VAL A 101 -10.82 11.34 9.39
C VAL A 101 -10.87 11.88 10.81
N GLY A 102 -10.74 13.20 10.98
CA GLY A 102 -10.92 13.86 12.28
C GLY A 102 -10.01 13.34 13.40
N GLY A 103 -8.78 12.90 13.07
CA GLY A 103 -7.85 12.31 14.05
C GLY A 103 -8.12 10.84 14.38
N GLY A 104 -8.96 10.16 13.60
CA GLY A 104 -9.21 8.71 13.71
C GLY A 104 -9.12 8.01 12.35
N LEU A 105 -9.49 6.72 12.34
CA LEU A 105 -9.46 5.87 11.17
C LEU A 105 -10.86 5.41 10.79
N LYS A 106 -11.17 5.43 9.49
CA LYS A 106 -12.34 4.79 8.90
C LYS A 106 -11.89 3.73 7.92
N ALA A 107 -12.39 2.50 8.07
CA ALA A 107 -12.10 1.39 7.17
C ALA A 107 -12.50 1.73 5.73
N ASN A 108 -11.61 1.45 4.78
CA ASN A 108 -11.89 1.49 3.34
C ASN A 108 -12.08 0.06 2.82
N GLU A 109 -10.98 -0.71 2.70
CA GLU A 109 -11.01 -2.08 2.21
C GLU A 109 -9.99 -2.98 2.91
N ILE A 110 -10.15 -4.30 2.72
CA ILE A 110 -9.17 -5.30 3.15
C ILE A 110 -8.72 -6.13 1.95
N ALA A 111 -7.44 -6.50 1.94
CA ALA A 111 -6.88 -7.44 0.99
C ALA A 111 -6.31 -8.65 1.75
N PRO A 112 -6.92 -9.84 1.64
CA PRO A 112 -6.44 -11.06 2.31
C PRO A 112 -5.23 -11.66 1.56
N ARG A 113 -4.16 -10.88 1.44
CA ARG A 113 -2.91 -11.21 0.75
C ARG A 113 -1.84 -10.16 1.07
N VAL A 114 -0.62 -10.45 0.64
CA VAL A 114 0.40 -9.40 0.44
C VAL A 114 -0.13 -8.28 -0.46
N HIS A 115 0.29 -7.06 -0.18
CA HIS A 115 -0.31 -5.86 -0.75
C HIS A 115 0.70 -4.90 -1.37
N ASN A 116 0.25 -4.14 -2.36
CA ASN A 116 1.09 -3.19 -3.09
C ASN A 116 1.70 -2.14 -2.16
N SER A 117 0.91 -1.61 -1.24
CA SER A 117 1.38 -0.64 -0.23
C SER A 117 2.39 -1.20 0.76
N GLY A 118 2.61 -2.51 0.79
CA GLY A 118 3.64 -3.17 1.60
C GLY A 118 4.92 -3.50 0.83
N HIS A 119 5.04 -3.17 -0.46
CA HIS A 119 6.21 -3.56 -1.26
C HIS A 119 7.52 -2.93 -0.77
N TRP A 120 7.46 -1.76 -0.11
CA TRP A 120 8.62 -1.16 0.56
C TRP A 120 9.28 -2.09 1.58
N THR A 121 8.55 -3.07 2.14
CA THR A 121 9.09 -4.00 3.15
C THR A 121 10.13 -4.96 2.60
N ILE A 122 10.31 -5.06 1.27
CA ILE A 122 11.34 -5.93 0.68
C ILE A 122 12.74 -5.46 1.12
N GLU A 123 12.98 -4.15 1.09
CA GLU A 123 14.24 -3.56 1.55
C GLU A 123 14.09 -2.83 2.88
N GLY A 124 12.93 -2.20 3.11
CA GLY A 124 12.69 -1.27 4.21
C GLY A 124 12.30 -1.90 5.53
N ALA A 125 12.17 -3.22 5.62
CA ALA A 125 11.87 -3.92 6.87
C ALA A 125 12.78 -5.11 7.08
N GLU A 126 13.00 -5.49 8.35
CA GLU A 126 13.80 -6.67 8.72
C GLU A 126 13.30 -7.98 8.08
N CYS A 127 11.98 -8.11 7.91
CA CYS A 127 11.37 -9.22 7.20
C CYS A 127 10.29 -8.67 6.26
N SER A 128 10.38 -8.98 4.98
CA SER A 128 9.37 -8.55 4.00
C SER A 128 8.01 -9.18 4.29
N GLN A 129 6.93 -8.50 3.87
CA GLN A 129 5.58 -9.06 3.95
C GLN A 129 5.47 -10.41 3.21
N PHE A 130 6.27 -10.61 2.16
CA PHE A 130 6.25 -11.83 1.36
C PHE A 130 6.83 -13.00 2.14
N GLU A 131 7.97 -12.79 2.77
CA GLU A 131 8.59 -13.79 3.64
C GLU A 131 7.69 -14.08 4.85
N ASN A 132 7.16 -13.04 5.51
CA ASN A 132 6.28 -13.22 6.65
C ASN A 132 4.96 -13.93 6.28
N HIS A 133 4.40 -13.65 5.11
CA HIS A 133 3.26 -14.41 4.59
C HIS A 133 3.60 -15.90 4.47
N LEU A 134 4.76 -16.24 3.88
CA LEU A 134 5.21 -17.62 3.76
C LEU A 134 5.48 -18.28 5.11
N ARG A 135 6.12 -17.59 6.06
CA ARG A 135 6.40 -18.11 7.40
C ARG A 135 5.10 -18.42 8.15
N ALA A 136 4.14 -17.49 8.12
CA ALA A 136 2.83 -17.68 8.71
C ALA A 136 2.10 -18.90 8.13
N VAL A 137 1.98 -19.02 6.80
CA VAL A 137 1.28 -20.14 6.18
C VAL A 137 2.03 -21.46 6.32
N ALA A 138 3.35 -21.45 6.51
CA ALA A 138 4.16 -22.65 6.75
C ALA A 138 4.19 -23.08 8.24
N GLY A 139 3.69 -22.25 9.17
CA GLY A 139 3.79 -22.51 10.60
C GLY A 139 5.20 -22.29 11.17
N LEU A 140 5.99 -21.42 10.53
CA LEU A 140 7.30 -21.00 11.00
C LEU A 140 7.17 -19.74 11.88
N PRO A 141 8.12 -19.49 12.81
CA PRO A 141 8.13 -18.27 13.61
C PRO A 141 8.17 -17.03 12.72
N LEU A 142 7.38 -16.01 13.04
CA LEU A 142 7.33 -14.77 12.27
C LEU A 142 8.66 -13.98 12.38
N GLY A 143 9.02 -13.32 11.28
CA GLY A 143 10.16 -12.39 11.23
C GLY A 143 9.83 -11.04 11.84
N SER A 144 10.85 -10.26 12.20
CA SER A 144 10.67 -8.89 12.73
C SER A 144 10.03 -7.99 11.66
N THR A 145 9.08 -7.15 12.08
CA THR A 145 8.47 -6.13 11.21
C THR A 145 9.10 -4.75 11.40
N ALA A 146 10.23 -4.67 12.12
CA ALA A 146 10.93 -3.43 12.39
C ALA A 146 11.35 -2.74 11.08
N LYS A 147 11.14 -1.42 11.06
CA LYS A 147 11.49 -0.54 9.94
C LYS A 147 13.00 -0.32 9.89
N LEU A 148 13.58 -0.40 8.69
CA LEU A 148 14.97 -0.14 8.38
C LEU A 148 15.08 1.19 7.62
N GLY A 149 15.46 2.26 8.33
CA GLY A 149 15.58 3.60 7.75
C GLY A 149 14.25 4.21 7.30
N GLU A 150 14.31 5.26 6.52
CA GLU A 150 13.15 5.90 5.90
C GLU A 150 12.90 5.26 4.52
N SER A 151 11.68 4.77 4.29
CA SER A 151 11.37 3.98 3.09
C SER A 151 10.13 4.45 2.36
N ALA A 152 10.20 4.42 1.04
CA ALA A 152 9.07 4.68 0.15
C ALA A 152 9.05 3.68 -0.99
N MET A 153 7.87 3.46 -1.57
CA MET A 153 7.67 2.67 -2.77
C MET A 153 6.91 3.48 -3.80
N LEU A 154 7.44 3.54 -5.03
CA LEU A 154 6.84 4.22 -6.16
C LEU A 154 6.46 3.19 -7.22
N ASN A 155 5.20 3.16 -7.63
CA ASN A 155 4.75 2.27 -8.69
C ASN A 155 5.15 2.79 -10.07
N PHE A 156 5.51 1.86 -10.95
CA PHE A 156 5.64 2.10 -12.38
C PHE A 156 4.40 1.58 -13.12
N ILE A 157 3.62 2.52 -13.65
CA ILE A 157 2.32 2.28 -14.29
C ILE A 157 2.45 2.51 -15.78
N GLY A 158 1.99 1.56 -16.60
CA GLY A 158 2.07 1.68 -18.06
C GLY A 158 3.40 1.18 -18.61
N SER A 159 4.48 1.78 -18.14
CA SER A 159 5.87 1.59 -18.55
C SER A 159 6.80 1.61 -17.32
N VAL A 160 8.05 1.20 -17.51
CA VAL A 160 9.13 1.42 -16.53
C VAL A 160 10.06 2.50 -17.10
N PRO A 161 10.48 3.51 -16.31
CA PRO A 161 11.48 4.46 -16.77
C PRO A 161 12.79 3.77 -17.20
N PRO A 162 13.69 4.46 -17.93
CA PRO A 162 14.96 3.88 -18.33
C PRO A 162 15.71 3.25 -17.14
N VAL A 163 15.93 1.94 -17.21
CA VAL A 163 16.43 1.13 -16.08
C VAL A 163 17.76 1.66 -15.55
N ASP A 164 18.66 2.04 -16.45
CA ASP A 164 19.96 2.63 -16.14
C ASP A 164 19.86 3.93 -15.34
N LYS A 165 18.88 4.78 -15.65
CA LYS A 165 18.62 6.01 -14.87
C LYS A 165 18.07 5.68 -13.48
N VAL A 166 17.10 4.76 -13.37
CA VAL A 166 16.47 4.40 -12.09
C VAL A 166 17.49 3.81 -11.13
N ILE A 167 18.32 2.86 -11.58
CA ILE A 167 19.33 2.22 -10.71
C ILE A 167 20.52 3.13 -10.39
N SER A 168 20.67 4.25 -11.11
CA SER A 168 21.70 5.27 -10.80
C SER A 168 21.27 6.21 -9.67
N VAL A 169 19.97 6.23 -9.32
CA VAL A 169 19.48 6.97 -8.15
C VAL A 169 20.00 6.28 -6.88
N ALA A 170 20.68 7.04 -6.02
CA ALA A 170 21.16 6.51 -4.75
C ALA A 170 20.00 5.98 -3.89
N ASP A 171 20.24 4.91 -3.12
CA ASP A 171 19.26 4.28 -2.22
C ASP A 171 18.02 3.68 -2.94
N CYS A 172 18.06 3.56 -4.26
CA CYS A 172 16.96 3.06 -5.07
C CYS A 172 17.13 1.59 -5.45
N HIS A 173 16.05 0.82 -5.26
CA HIS A 173 15.97 -0.60 -5.56
C HIS A 173 14.86 -0.83 -6.60
N LEU A 174 15.25 -1.18 -7.82
CA LEU A 174 14.32 -1.45 -8.91
C LEU A 174 13.74 -2.87 -8.81
N HIS A 175 12.42 -2.95 -8.90
CA HIS A 175 11.65 -4.20 -9.03
C HIS A 175 10.88 -4.23 -10.35
N HIS A 176 11.49 -4.79 -11.39
CA HIS A 176 10.86 -4.94 -12.69
C HIS A 176 10.08 -6.27 -12.78
N TYR A 177 8.78 -6.23 -13.09
CA TYR A 177 7.93 -7.44 -13.04
C TYR A 177 7.98 -8.31 -14.30
N GLY A 178 8.70 -7.88 -15.34
CA GLY A 178 8.80 -8.61 -16.62
C GLY A 178 7.49 -8.65 -17.40
N LYS A 179 6.53 -7.77 -17.07
CA LYS A 179 5.22 -7.68 -17.71
C LYS A 179 5.30 -6.80 -18.96
N ALA A 180 4.59 -7.17 -20.01
CA ALA A 180 4.40 -6.30 -21.17
C ALA A 180 3.73 -4.97 -20.78
N PHE A 181 4.24 -3.87 -21.34
CA PHE A 181 3.79 -2.50 -21.09
C PHE A 181 2.40 -2.27 -21.69
N LYS A 182 1.52 -1.67 -20.89
CA LYS A 182 0.11 -1.40 -21.24
C LYS A 182 -0.42 -0.32 -20.31
N ALA A 183 -1.12 0.68 -20.85
CA ALA A 183 -1.71 1.77 -20.07
C ALA A 183 -2.48 1.27 -18.84
N GLY A 184 -2.23 1.88 -17.68
CA GLY A 184 -2.84 1.52 -16.39
C GLY A 184 -2.33 0.21 -15.75
N ARG A 185 -1.40 -0.51 -16.39
CA ARG A 185 -0.86 -1.77 -15.85
C ARG A 185 0.34 -1.49 -14.93
N LYS A 186 0.32 -2.06 -13.72
CA LYS A 186 1.51 -2.12 -12.84
C LYS A 186 2.56 -3.03 -13.44
N VAL A 187 3.69 -2.48 -13.88
CA VAL A 187 4.78 -3.18 -14.58
C VAL A 187 6.09 -3.25 -13.79
N GLY A 188 6.21 -2.45 -12.74
CA GLY A 188 7.29 -2.53 -11.76
C GLY A 188 7.05 -1.59 -10.59
N HIS A 189 8.03 -1.50 -9.70
CA HIS A 189 8.14 -0.42 -8.72
C HIS A 189 9.62 -0.11 -8.43
N ALA A 190 9.86 1.03 -7.78
CA ALA A 190 11.11 1.29 -7.08
C ALA A 190 10.84 1.38 -5.57
N THR A 191 11.68 0.74 -4.77
CA THR A 191 11.76 1.00 -3.34
C THR A 191 12.95 1.91 -3.07
N LEU A 192 12.71 2.98 -2.32
CA LEU A 192 13.75 3.85 -1.78
C LEU A 192 13.95 3.49 -0.31
N ARG A 193 15.20 3.39 0.15
CA ARG A 193 15.54 3.17 1.56
C ARG A 193 16.71 4.04 1.99
N CYS A 194 16.40 5.18 2.58
CA CYS A 194 17.37 6.20 2.96
C CYS A 194 17.63 6.20 4.47
N ALA A 195 18.73 6.82 4.88
CA ALA A 195 19.08 6.97 6.29
C ALA A 195 18.15 7.92 7.06
N ASP A 196 17.59 8.92 6.37
CA ASP A 196 16.74 9.95 6.96
C ASP A 196 15.66 10.44 5.99
N ARG A 197 14.74 11.24 6.52
CA ARG A 197 13.55 11.68 5.78
C ARG A 197 13.88 12.68 4.68
N ALA A 198 14.84 13.57 4.90
CA ALA A 198 15.22 14.58 3.91
C ALA A 198 15.83 13.93 2.67
N SER A 199 16.68 12.92 2.87
CA SER A 199 17.25 12.10 1.80
C SER A 199 16.14 11.33 1.08
N LEU A 200 15.19 10.73 1.81
CA LEU A 200 14.06 10.03 1.20
C LEU A 200 13.22 10.96 0.29
N ASP A 201 12.85 12.15 0.79
CA ASP A 201 12.03 13.09 0.04
C ASP A 201 12.75 13.55 -1.25
N ALA A 202 14.07 13.76 -1.19
CA ALA A 202 14.88 14.07 -2.37
C ALA A 202 14.88 12.92 -3.39
N ARG A 203 15.03 11.66 -2.95
CA ARG A 203 15.02 10.50 -3.86
C ARG A 203 13.63 10.21 -4.44
N ILE A 204 12.57 10.48 -3.68
CA ILE A 204 11.20 10.43 -4.20
C ILE A 204 11.08 11.40 -5.38
N ALA A 205 11.54 12.64 -5.23
CA ALA A 205 11.50 13.64 -6.30
C ALA A 205 12.31 13.21 -7.53
N ASP A 206 13.51 12.66 -7.35
CA ASP A 206 14.34 12.15 -8.45
C ASP A 206 13.62 11.05 -9.25
N VAL A 207 13.05 10.05 -8.57
CA VAL A 207 12.33 8.95 -9.24
C VAL A 207 11.03 9.44 -9.88
N GLN A 208 10.31 10.37 -9.25
CA GLN A 208 9.10 10.97 -9.82
C GLN A 208 9.40 11.74 -11.12
N ALA A 209 10.54 12.44 -11.18
CA ALA A 209 10.97 13.08 -12.42
C ALA A 209 11.17 12.07 -13.55
N LEU A 210 11.78 10.91 -13.26
CA LEU A 210 11.94 9.82 -14.23
C LEU A 210 10.61 9.20 -14.66
N ILE A 211 9.63 9.09 -13.75
CA ILE A 211 8.28 8.60 -14.08
C ILE A 211 7.55 9.58 -15.00
N ALA A 212 7.74 10.89 -14.82
CA ALA A 212 7.09 11.92 -15.63
C ALA A 212 7.64 12.01 -17.07
N GLU A 213 8.82 11.42 -17.35
CA GLU A 213 9.43 11.40 -18.68
C GLU A 213 8.83 10.32 -19.62
N VAL A 214 8.01 9.40 -19.12
CA VAL A 214 7.59 8.17 -19.84
C VAL A 214 6.09 7.97 -20.02
#